data_AF-A0A2J6N316-F1
#
_entry.id   AF-A0A2J6N316-F1
#
_cell.length_a   1.000
_cell.length_b   1.000
_cell.length_c   1.000
_cell.angle_alpha   90.00
_cell.angle_beta   90.00
_cell.angle_gamma   90.00
#
_symmetry.space_group_name_H-M   'P 1'
#
loop_
_entity.id
_entity.type
_entity.pdbx_description
1 polymer ?
#
loop_
_entity_poly.entity_id
_entity_poly.type
_entity_poly.pdbx_seq_one_letter_code
_entity_poly.pdbx_strand_id
1 'polypeptide(L)' 'MKAYRIFYTTFYDDDHENVKKKLNELIGIEALDHKSFVKEFRYLEYRSESLKPGLEEEIRRIAEEVLGKKSYIKVDFISL' A
#
# COMPACT_ATOMS: atom_id res chain seq x y z
N MET A 1 10.51 10.32 -11.99
CA MET A 1 9.70 9.19 -11.53
C MET A 1 9.27 9.43 -10.08
N LYS A 2 8.05 9.03 -9.72
CA LYS A 2 7.52 9.16 -8.34
C LYS A 2 6.96 7.84 -7.86
N ALA A 3 6.84 7.67 -6.55
CA ALA A 3 6.29 6.45 -5.98
C ALA A 3 5.50 6.67 -4.68
N TYR A 4 4.45 5.87 -4.51
CA TYR A 4 3.90 5.54 -3.20
C TYR A 4 4.50 4.22 -2.71
N ARG A 5 5.05 4.21 -1.50
CA ARG A 5 5.52 3.01 -0.81
C ARG A 5 4.64 2.77 0.40
N ILE A 6 4.04 1.60 0.45
CA ILE A 6 3.01 1.26 1.42
C ILE A 6 3.45 0.01 2.15
N PHE A 7 3.71 0.16 3.43
CA PHE A 7 4.18 -0.91 4.30
C PHE A 7 3.11 -1.21 5.34
N TYR A 8 2.80 -2.48 5.52
CA TYR A 8 1.88 -2.91 6.56
C TYR A 8 2.16 -4.34 7.01
N THR A 9 1.53 -4.75 8.10
CA THR A 9 1.64 -6.12 8.62
C THR A 9 0.31 -6.84 8.55
N THR A 10 0.30 -8.03 7.94
CA THR A 10 -0.82 -8.97 8.03
C THR A 10 -0.35 -10.42 7.91
N PHE A 11 -0.97 -11.29 8.71
CA PHE A 11 -0.75 -12.74 8.67
C PHE A 11 -1.60 -13.44 7.59
N TYR A 12 -2.60 -12.74 7.03
CA TYR A 12 -3.58 -13.31 6.12
C TYR A 12 -3.33 -12.81 4.70
N ASP A 13 -3.17 -13.75 3.76
CA ASP A 13 -2.96 -13.43 2.35
C ASP A 13 -4.21 -12.79 1.73
N ASP A 14 -5.41 -13.18 2.17
CA ASP A 14 -6.67 -12.59 1.69
C ASP A 14 -6.78 -11.09 2.04
N ASP A 15 -6.34 -10.70 3.24
CA ASP A 15 -6.30 -9.29 3.63
C ASP A 15 -5.31 -8.50 2.76
N HIS A 16 -4.14 -9.08 2.49
CA HIS A 16 -3.14 -8.47 1.61
C HIS A 16 -3.69 -8.26 0.20
N GLU A 17 -4.34 -9.27 -0.37
CA GLU A 17 -4.95 -9.17 -1.70
C GLU A 17 -6.10 -8.14 -1.73
N ASN A 18 -6.89 -8.04 -0.67
CA ASN A 18 -7.97 -7.07 -0.57
C ASN A 18 -7.45 -5.62 -0.44
N VAL A 19 -6.41 -5.39 0.36
CA VAL A 19 -5.71 -4.08 0.42
C VAL A 19 -5.18 -3.72 -0.96
N LYS A 20 -4.43 -4.62 -1.60
CA LYS A 20 -3.85 -4.39 -2.94
C LYS A 20 -4.93 -4.04 -3.97
N LYS A 21 -6.04 -4.79 -3.99
CA LYS A 21 -7.16 -4.54 -4.91
C LYS A 21 -7.74 -3.13 -4.72
N LYS A 22 -8.12 -2.78 -3.49
CA LYS A 22 -8.71 -1.46 -3.19
C LYS A 22 -7.76 -0.30 -3.52
N LEU A 23 -6.47 -0.49 -3.25
CA LEU A 23 -5.46 0.53 -3.56
C LEU A 23 -5.18 0.65 -5.07
N ASN A 24 -5.21 -0.45 -5.83
CA ASN A 24 -5.15 -0.41 -7.28
C ASN A 24 -6.34 0.37 -7.87
N GLU A 25 -7.55 0.17 -7.32
CA GLU A 25 -8.75 0.92 -7.71
C GLU A 25 -8.63 2.43 -7.38
N LEU A 26 -8.09 2.78 -6.21
CA LEU A 26 -7.87 4.17 -5.81
C LEU A 26 -6.82 4.88 -6.69
N ILE A 27 -5.66 4.24 -6.88
CA ILE A 27 -4.49 4.87 -7.52
C ILE A 27 -4.59 4.77 -9.05
N GLY A 28 -5.31 3.78 -9.56
CA GLY A 28 -5.51 3.55 -10.99
C GLY A 28 -4.32 2.90 -11.71
N ILE A 29 -3.37 2.34 -10.95
CA ILE A 29 -2.23 1.58 -11.48
C ILE A 29 -2.03 0.32 -10.62
N GLU A 30 -1.42 -0.72 -11.21
CA GLU A 30 -1.10 -1.94 -10.46
C GLU A 30 0.11 -1.75 -9.54
N ALA A 31 0.02 -2.32 -8.34
CA ALA A 31 1.13 -2.39 -7.42
C ALA A 31 2.23 -3.35 -7.88
N LEU A 32 3.49 -2.97 -7.62
CA LEU A 32 4.59 -3.91 -7.48
C LEU A 32 4.54 -4.50 -6.07
N ASP A 33 4.35 -5.80 -5.99
CA ASP A 33 4.28 -6.55 -4.74
C ASP A 33 5.65 -7.13 -4.38
N HIS A 34 6.25 -6.58 -3.33
CA HIS A 34 7.58 -6.96 -2.89
C HIS A 34 7.51 -8.02 -1.80
N LYS A 35 8.17 -9.15 -2.04
CA LYS A 35 8.28 -10.21 -1.03
C LYS A 35 9.21 -9.79 0.09
N SER A 36 8.73 -9.88 1.32
CA SER A 36 9.55 -9.79 2.52
C SER A 36 10.03 -11.17 2.96
N PHE A 37 11.18 -11.22 3.62
CA PHE A 37 11.63 -12.41 4.34
C PHE A 37 10.75 -12.70 5.56
N VAL A 38 10.20 -11.64 6.18
CA VAL A 38 9.23 -11.74 7.28
C VAL A 38 7.85 -11.85 6.64
N LYS A 39 7.21 -13.01 6.78
CA LYS A 39 5.96 -13.37 6.06
C LYS A 39 4.83 -12.36 6.31
N GLU A 40 4.78 -11.81 7.51
CA GLU A 40 3.75 -10.87 7.94
C GLU A 40 3.93 -9.50 7.31
N PHE A 41 5.15 -9.14 6.94
CA PHE A 41 5.47 -7.81 6.44
C PHE A 41 5.17 -7.73 4.95
N ARG A 42 4.30 -6.79 4.58
CA ARG A 42 3.86 -6.56 3.20
C ARG A 42 4.35 -5.21 2.73
N TYR A 43 4.74 -5.18 1.47
CA TYR A 43 5.23 -3.97 0.82
C TYR A 43 4.64 -3.87 -0.59
N LEU A 44 3.77 -2.89 -0.78
CA LEU A 44 3.25 -2.50 -2.07
C LEU A 44 3.92 -1.21 -2.54
N GLU A 45 4.29 -1.17 -3.80
CA GLU A 45 4.88 0.01 -4.41
C GLU A 45 4.18 0.38 -5.71
N TYR A 46 3.75 1.63 -5.80
CA TYR A 46 3.07 2.19 -6.96
C TYR A 46 4.00 3.22 -7.59
N ARG A 47 4.38 3.05 -8.86
CA ARG A 47 5.34 3.91 -9.55
C ARG A 47 4.76 4.49 -10.83
N SER A 48 4.80 5.81 -10.98
CA SER A 48 4.47 6.49 -12.24
C SER A 48 4.91 7.96 -12.18
N GLU A 49 5.23 8.55 -13.33
CA GLU A 49 5.47 9.99 -13.47
C GLU A 49 4.20 10.82 -13.16
N SER A 50 3.02 10.24 -13.40
CA SER A 50 1.73 10.90 -13.20
C SER A 50 1.28 10.99 -11.75
N LEU A 51 1.95 10.28 -10.82
CA LEU A 51 1.60 10.31 -9.41
C LEU A 51 1.79 11.71 -8.82
N LYS A 52 0.91 12.06 -7.89
CA LYS A 52 0.93 13.31 -7.13
C LYS A 52 0.79 12.96 -5.64
N PRO A 53 1.40 13.76 -4.75
CA PRO A 53 1.15 13.65 -3.32
C PRO A 53 -0.29 14.02 -3.00
N GLY A 54 -0.76 13.67 -1.80
CA GLY A 54 -2.08 14.03 -1.28
C GLY A 54 -3.05 12.86 -1.11
N LEU A 55 -2.66 11.63 -1.49
CA LEU A 55 -3.46 10.42 -1.26
C LEU A 55 -3.01 9.64 -0.03
N GLU A 56 -1.99 10.08 0.70
CA GLU A 56 -1.35 9.34 1.79
C GLU A 56 -2.35 8.93 2.88
N GLU A 57 -3.18 9.87 3.33
CA GLU A 57 -4.19 9.61 4.36
C GLU A 57 -5.34 8.73 3.86
N GLU A 58 -5.72 8.87 2.58
CA GLU A 58 -6.76 8.03 1.96
C GLU A 58 -6.26 6.59 1.78
N ILE A 59 -5.01 6.41 1.34
CA ILE A 59 -4.33 5.13 1.27
C ILE A 59 -4.27 4.48 2.64
N ARG A 60 -3.87 5.23 3.68
CA ARG A 60 -3.84 4.74 5.06
C ARG A 60 -5.23 4.30 5.50
N ARG A 61 -6.26 5.11 5.26
CA ARG A 61 -7.64 4.81 5.63
C ARG A 61 -8.13 3.51 4.98
N ILE A 62 -7.91 3.33 3.68
CA ILE A 62 -8.30 2.10 2.97
C ILE A 62 -7.60 0.87 3.57
N ALA A 63 -6.30 0.97 3.87
CA ALA A 63 -5.58 -0.12 4.50
C ALA A 63 -6.11 -0.41 5.92
N GLU A 64 -6.43 0.62 6.70
CA GLU A 64 -7.05 0.48 8.04
C GLU A 64 -8.45 -0.13 8.00
N GLU A 65 -9.25 0.14 6.96
CA GLU A 65 -10.58 -0.46 6.78
C GLU A 65 -10.50 -1.98 6.61
N VAL A 66 -9.45 -2.47 5.94
CA VAL A 66 -9.22 -3.90 5.75
C VAL A 66 -8.54 -4.52 6.96
N LEU A 67 -7.45 -3.91 7.44
CA LEU A 67 -6.55 -4.50 8.45
C LEU A 67 -6.95 -4.14 9.89
N GLY A 68 -7.87 -3.21 10.07
CA GLY A 68 -8.24 -2.64 11.36
C GLY A 68 -7.30 -1.53 11.84
N LYS A 69 -7.85 -0.58 12.60
CA LYS A 69 -7.15 0.66 13.07
C LYS A 69 -5.91 0.46 13.95
N LYS A 70 -5.69 -0.74 14.46
CA LYS A 70 -4.51 -1.06 15.31
C LYS A 70 -3.33 -1.58 14.51
N SER A 71 -3.53 -1.86 13.22
CA SER A 71 -2.49 -2.42 12.35
C SER A 71 -1.46 -1.36 12.02
N TYR A 72 -0.19 -1.77 11.99
CA TYR A 72 0.89 -0.89 11.56
C TYR A 72 0.76 -0.65 10.06
N ILE A 73 0.61 0.61 9.67
CA ILE A 73 0.54 1.05 8.28
C ILE A 73 1.41 2.30 8.12
N LYS A 74 2.35 2.25 7.18
CA LYS A 74 3.19 3.39 6.79
C LYS A 74 3.01 3.66 5.31
N VAL A 75 2.78 4.92 4.97
CA VAL A 75 2.62 5.40 3.60
C VAL A 75 3.66 6.49 3.37
N ASP A 76 4.57 6.27 2.43
CA ASP A 76 5.55 7.26 2.01
C ASP A 76 5.29 7.66 0.56
N PHE A 77 5.35 8.95 0.26
CA PHE A 77 5.41 9.47 -1.10
C PHE A 77 6.81 10.02 -1.38
N ILE A 78 7.43 9.56 -2.47
CA ILE A 78 8.81 9.94 -2.80
C ILE A 78 8.96 10.33 -4.27
N SER A 79 9.94 11.19 -4.53
CA SER A 79 10.54 11.34 -5.85
C SER A 79 11.72 10.38 -5.95
N LEU A 80 11.75 9.56 -7.00
CA LEU A 80 12.81 8.61 -7.31
C LEU A 80 13.92 9.26 -8.16
#